data_AF-S4RID4-F1
#
_entry.id   AF-S4RID4-F1
#
_cell.length_a   1.000
_cell.length_b   1.000
_cell.length_c   1.000
_cell.angle_alpha   90.00
_cell.angle_beta   90.00
_cell.angle_gamma   90.00
#
_symmetry.space_group_name_H-M   'P 1'
#
loop_
_entity.id
_entity.type
_entity.pdbx_description
1 polymer ?
#
loop_
_entity_poly.entity_id
_entity_poly.type
_entity_poly.pdbx_seq_one_letter_code
_entity_poly.pdbx_strand_id
1 'polypeptide(L)'
;YRLRPGWRLHLYVSTAPCGDARLFSTQEREGNAVGADRHPRRRARGQLRTKLECGEGTVPARRCLEPQTWDGVLQGEPLLAMACSDKIARWNVLGVQGALLSRLLEPIYLHGLVLGSLYRPQHLWRAVCTRVRGVTHLPGPYRLNAPRLA
;
A
#
# COMPACT_ATOMS: atom_id res chain seq x y z
N TYR A 1 1.77 -15.24 -21.56
CA TYR A 1 0.98 -16.21 -20.78
C TYR A 1 0.05 -15.48 -19.81
N ARG A 2 -1.08 -16.08 -19.41
CA ARG A 2 -2.03 -15.48 -18.46
C ARG A 2 -2.58 -16.52 -17.50
N LEU A 3 -3.13 -16.06 -16.37
CA LEU A 3 -3.83 -16.95 -15.44
C LEU A 3 -5.01 -17.66 -16.13
N ARG A 4 -5.25 -18.91 -15.75
CA ARG A 4 -6.39 -19.69 -16.25
C ARG A 4 -7.71 -19.05 -15.79
N PRO A 5 -8.78 -19.14 -16.59
CA PRO A 5 -10.11 -18.69 -16.17
C PRO A 5 -10.51 -19.32 -14.83
N GLY A 6 -11.14 -18.53 -13.96
CA GLY A 6 -11.60 -18.95 -12.63
C GLY A 6 -10.53 -18.89 -11.52
N TRP A 7 -9.25 -18.79 -11.85
CA TRP A 7 -8.19 -18.69 -10.84
C TRP A 7 -8.11 -17.28 -10.26
N ARG A 8 -8.04 -17.18 -8.93
CA ARG A 8 -8.03 -15.91 -8.19
C ARG A 8 -6.96 -15.95 -7.10
N LEU A 9 -6.22 -14.85 -6.96
CA LEU A 9 -5.20 -14.71 -5.92
C LEU A 9 -5.77 -13.90 -4.75
N HIS A 10 -5.62 -14.42 -3.54
CA HIS A 10 -6.02 -13.76 -2.31
C HIS A 10 -4.80 -13.57 -1.41
N LEU A 11 -4.66 -12.39 -0.81
CA LEU A 11 -3.63 -12.11 0.19
C LEU A 11 -4.27 -12.07 1.57
N TYR A 12 -3.77 -12.90 2.48
CA TYR A 12 -4.09 -12.81 3.91
C TYR A 12 -2.92 -12.16 4.65
N VAL A 13 -3.24 -11.23 5.56
CA VAL A 13 -2.27 -10.65 6.49
C VAL A 13 -2.88 -10.69 7.89
N SER A 14 -2.15 -11.20 8.87
CA SER A 14 -2.65 -11.34 10.25
C SER A 14 -3.05 -10.01 10.90
N THR A 15 -2.52 -8.88 10.41
CA THR A 15 -2.84 -7.54 10.87
C THR A 15 -2.74 -6.51 9.74
N ALA A 16 -3.33 -5.32 9.93
CA ALA A 16 -3.28 -4.25 8.95
C ALA A 16 -1.86 -3.92 8.48
N PRO A 17 -1.62 -3.80 7.16
CA PRO A 17 -0.27 -3.59 6.63
C PRO A 17 0.31 -2.27 7.13
N CYS A 18 1.58 -2.27 7.52
CA CYS A 18 2.25 -1.06 8.01
C CYS A 18 2.17 0.10 6.99
N GLY A 19 2.18 1.33 7.51
CA GLY A 19 2.01 2.56 6.73
C GLY A 19 0.61 3.15 6.89
N ASP A 20 0.04 3.70 5.81
CA ASP A 20 -1.21 4.46 5.86
C ASP A 20 -2.43 3.64 6.32
N ALA A 21 -2.45 2.33 6.04
CA ALA A 21 -3.55 1.46 6.45
C ALA A 21 -3.67 1.31 7.97
N ARG A 22 -2.60 1.56 8.72
CA ARG A 22 -2.56 1.53 10.19
C ARG A 22 -2.61 2.94 10.82
N LEU A 23 -2.78 3.99 10.01
CA LEU A 23 -2.94 5.37 10.49
C LEU A 23 -4.40 5.67 10.83
N PHE A 24 -4.81 5.26 12.03
CA PHE A 24 -6.08 5.57 12.67
C PHE A 24 -5.91 5.48 14.19
N SER A 25 -6.81 6.11 14.95
CA SER A 25 -6.85 5.91 16.40
C SER A 25 -7.78 4.74 16.72
N THR A 26 -7.43 3.92 17.71
CA THR A 26 -8.29 2.80 18.13
C THR A 26 -9.65 3.25 18.66
N GLN A 27 -9.73 4.50 19.13
CA GLN A 27 -10.92 5.17 19.65
C GLN A 27 -11.80 5.82 18.56
N GLU A 28 -11.39 5.85 17.29
CA GLU A 28 -12.24 6.29 16.19
C GLU A 28 -13.45 5.34 16.05
N ARG A 29 -14.64 5.78 16.51
CA ARG A 29 -15.91 5.08 16.30
C ARG A 29 -16.26 5.06 14.80
N GLU A 30 -16.74 3.92 14.31
CA GLU A 30 -17.10 3.64 12.89
C GLU A 30 -18.22 4.51 12.30
N GLY A 31 -18.70 5.56 12.99
CA GLY A 31 -19.83 6.40 12.59
C GLY A 31 -19.51 7.83 12.16
N ASN A 32 -18.26 8.31 12.24
CA ASN A 32 -17.94 9.72 11.92
C ASN A 32 -17.72 9.99 10.42
N ALA A 33 -18.44 9.27 9.55
CA ALA A 33 -18.31 9.36 8.09
C ALA A 33 -18.96 10.62 7.46
N VAL A 34 -19.57 11.51 8.25
CA VAL A 34 -20.28 12.71 7.75
C VAL A 34 -19.63 14.03 8.22
N GLY A 35 -18.50 13.96 8.93
CA GLY A 35 -17.78 15.14 9.41
C GLY A 35 -16.31 15.09 9.03
N ALA A 36 -15.71 16.27 8.82
CA ALA A 36 -14.28 16.41 8.59
C ALA A 36 -13.49 15.61 9.65
N ASP A 37 -12.71 14.63 9.19
CA ASP A 37 -11.77 13.83 9.98
C ASP A 37 -11.00 14.71 10.97
N ARG A 38 -11.38 14.67 12.26
CA ARG A 38 -10.81 15.54 13.31
C ARG A 38 -9.46 15.03 13.83
N HIS A 39 -8.87 13.98 13.23
CA HIS A 39 -7.64 13.40 13.76
C HIS A 39 -6.47 14.40 13.61
N PRO A 40 -5.65 14.59 14.67
CA PRO A 40 -4.47 15.45 14.66
C PRO A 40 -3.50 15.23 13.48
N ARG A 41 -3.49 14.03 12.88
CA ARG A 41 -2.62 13.63 11.78
C ARG A 41 -3.38 13.51 10.45
N ARG A 42 -4.56 14.13 10.29
CA ARG A 42 -5.35 14.10 9.04
C ARG A 42 -4.51 14.48 7.82
N ARG A 43 -3.66 15.51 7.93
CA ARG A 43 -2.79 15.97 6.83
C ARG A 43 -1.77 14.91 6.38
N ALA A 44 -1.43 13.95 7.24
CA ALA A 44 -0.48 12.87 6.95
C ALA A 44 -1.14 11.62 6.33
N ARG A 45 -2.48 11.56 6.27
CA ARG A 45 -3.21 10.43 5.67
C ARG A 45 -3.04 10.42 4.16
N GLY A 46 -2.93 9.21 3.60
CA GLY A 46 -2.70 8.99 2.17
C GLY A 46 -1.29 9.29 1.68
N GLN A 47 -0.38 9.78 2.53
CA GLN A 47 1.02 10.02 2.18
C GLN A 47 1.81 8.72 2.12
N LEU A 48 2.89 8.72 1.31
CA LEU A 48 3.86 7.64 1.27
C LEU A 48 4.67 7.57 2.58
N ARG A 49 5.11 6.38 2.96
CA ARG A 49 5.78 6.12 4.24
C ARG A 49 6.93 5.14 4.07
N THR A 50 7.97 5.32 4.86
CA THR A 50 9.12 4.42 4.95
C THR A 50 9.11 3.70 6.29
N LYS A 51 9.61 2.46 6.30
CA LYS A 51 9.89 1.71 7.52
C LYS A 51 11.07 2.33 8.26
N LEU A 52 11.05 2.25 9.58
CA LEU A 52 12.25 2.49 10.38
C LEU A 52 13.12 1.22 10.30
N GLU A 53 14.43 1.39 10.17
CA GLU A 53 15.37 0.25 10.08
C GLU A 53 15.33 -0.64 11.32
N CYS A 54 15.30 -0.02 12.51
CA CYS A 54 15.32 -0.71 13.80
C CYS A 54 13.94 -0.69 14.49
N GLY A 55 12.85 -0.82 13.73
CA GLY A 55 11.52 -0.87 14.34
C GLY A 55 10.39 -1.33 13.41
N GLU A 56 9.27 -1.68 14.02
CA GLU A 56 8.05 -2.08 13.28
C GLU A 56 7.21 -0.89 12.79
N GLY A 57 7.66 0.32 13.13
CA GLY A 57 7.02 1.58 12.81
C GLY A 57 7.24 2.03 11.37
N THR A 58 6.55 3.11 11.02
CA THR A 58 6.79 3.84 9.76
C THR A 58 6.79 5.33 10.01
N VAL A 59 7.52 6.09 9.18
CA VAL A 59 7.52 7.55 9.15
C VAL A 59 7.07 8.05 7.77
N PRO A 60 6.49 9.26 7.67
CA PRO A 60 6.22 9.86 6.36
C PRO A 60 7.49 9.93 5.51
N ALA A 61 7.38 9.57 4.23
CA ALA A 61 8.46 9.76 3.27
C ALA A 61 8.74 11.26 3.10
N ARG A 62 10.01 11.65 3.07
CA ARG A 62 10.40 13.05 2.81
C ARG A 62 10.00 13.42 1.38
N ARG A 63 9.61 14.69 1.13
CA ARG A 63 9.14 15.14 -0.20
C ARG A 63 10.27 15.20 -1.25
N CYS A 64 11.50 15.40 -0.80
CA CYS A 64 12.72 15.37 -1.60
C CYS A 64 13.61 14.29 -0.99
N LEU A 65 13.41 13.05 -1.43
CA LEU A 65 14.30 11.96 -1.08
C LEU A 65 15.51 12.07 -2.00
N GLU A 66 16.66 12.46 -1.44
CA GLU A 66 17.92 12.15 -2.11
C GLU A 66 17.94 10.64 -2.39
N PRO A 67 18.32 10.22 -3.61
CA PRO A 67 18.47 8.81 -3.91
C PRO A 67 19.39 8.16 -2.89
N GLN A 68 18.98 7.02 -2.34
CA GLN A 68 19.85 6.23 -1.47
C GLN A 68 21.05 5.73 -2.29
N THR A 69 22.25 5.98 -1.79
CA THR A 69 23.46 5.43 -2.38
C THR A 69 23.88 4.18 -1.62
N TRP A 70 24.54 3.26 -2.33
CA TRP A 70 25.02 2.01 -1.73
C TRP A 70 26.06 2.26 -0.65
N ASP A 71 27.02 3.13 -0.94
CA ASP A 71 28.08 3.56 -0.02
C ASP A 71 27.52 4.34 1.18
N GLY A 72 26.52 5.20 0.97
CA GLY A 72 25.85 5.94 2.05
C GLY A 72 25.20 4.99 3.06
N VAL A 73 24.41 4.02 2.57
CA VAL A 73 23.78 3.01 3.44
C VAL A 73 24.83 2.16 4.17
N LEU A 74 25.91 1.76 3.49
CA LEU A 74 27.01 1.03 4.15
C LEU A 74 27.74 1.86 5.21
N GLN A 75 27.80 3.18 5.05
CA GLN A 75 28.39 4.12 6.01
C GLN A 75 27.43 4.52 7.15
N GLY A 76 26.20 4.00 7.14
CA GLY A 76 25.21 4.22 8.21
C GLY A 76 24.12 5.24 7.89
N GLU A 77 23.96 5.65 6.62
CA GLU A 77 22.75 6.37 6.21
C GLU A 77 21.52 5.46 6.33
N PRO A 78 20.35 5.99 6.76
CA PRO A 78 19.18 5.17 6.97
C PRO A 78 18.65 4.52 5.69
N LEU A 79 18.55 3.20 5.67
CA LEU A 79 17.83 2.41 4.67
C LEU A 79 16.34 2.74 4.67
N LEU A 80 15.91 3.34 3.58
CA LEU A 80 14.53 3.72 3.32
C LEU A 80 13.83 2.61 2.53
N ALA A 81 13.12 1.74 3.25
CA ALA A 81 12.23 0.75 2.66
C ALA A 81 10.77 1.23 2.72
N MET A 82 10.05 1.21 1.58
CA MET A 82 8.64 1.61 1.55
C MET A 82 7.74 0.74 2.44
N ALA A 83 6.70 1.34 3.01
CA ALA A 83 5.73 0.67 3.86
C ALA A 83 4.91 -0.38 3.10
N CYS A 84 4.38 -1.39 3.81
CA CYS A 84 3.66 -2.50 3.18
C CYS A 84 2.37 -2.04 2.47
N SER A 85 1.63 -1.10 3.05
CA SER A 85 0.44 -0.55 2.40
C SER A 85 0.77 0.18 1.08
N ASP A 86 1.94 0.80 0.97
CA ASP A 86 2.46 1.44 -0.25
C ASP A 86 2.83 0.41 -1.31
N LYS A 87 3.45 -0.70 -0.88
CA LYS A 87 3.75 -1.84 -1.75
C LYS A 87 2.48 -2.51 -2.30
N ILE A 88 1.45 -2.68 -1.47
CA ILE A 88 0.15 -3.22 -1.91
C ILE A 88 -0.54 -2.26 -2.88
N ALA A 89 -0.52 -0.94 -2.62
CA ALA A 89 -1.04 0.05 -3.56
C ALA A 89 -0.31 -0.01 -4.91
N ARG A 90 1.01 -0.21 -4.91
CA ARG A 90 1.80 -0.44 -6.13
C ARG A 90 1.35 -1.72 -6.86
N TRP A 91 1.10 -2.82 -6.16
CA TRP A 91 0.58 -4.06 -6.77
C TRP A 91 -0.81 -3.89 -7.38
N ASN A 92 -1.63 -2.99 -6.83
CA ASN A 92 -2.92 -2.66 -7.41
C ASN A 92 -2.82 -1.91 -8.75
N VAL A 93 -1.64 -1.42 -9.13
CA VAL A 93 -1.39 -0.79 -10.44
C VAL A 93 -0.60 -1.74 -11.35
N LEU A 94 0.55 -2.20 -10.86
CA LEU A 94 1.54 -2.95 -11.65
C LEU A 94 1.38 -4.48 -11.57
N GLY A 95 0.46 -4.97 -10.75
CA GLY A 95 0.36 -6.40 -10.43
C GLY A 95 1.45 -6.88 -9.47
N VAL A 96 1.29 -8.10 -8.98
CA VAL A 96 2.17 -8.72 -7.97
C VAL A 96 3.42 -9.39 -8.58
N GLN A 97 3.39 -9.68 -9.87
CA GLN A 97 4.40 -10.49 -10.57
C GLN A 97 5.78 -9.80 -10.68
N GLY A 98 5.83 -8.48 -10.60
CA GLY A 98 7.07 -7.71 -10.77
C GLY A 98 7.59 -7.68 -12.21
N ALA A 99 8.69 -6.96 -12.42
CA ALA A 99 9.18 -6.60 -13.75
C ALA A 99 9.75 -7.79 -14.55
N LEU A 100 10.40 -8.73 -13.88
CA LEU A 100 11.01 -9.88 -14.57
C LEU A 100 9.93 -10.81 -15.14
N LEU A 101 8.94 -11.17 -14.31
CA LEU A 101 7.85 -12.06 -14.73
C LEU A 101 6.87 -11.38 -15.69
N SER A 102 6.74 -10.04 -15.68
CA SER A 102 5.85 -9.34 -16.63
C SER A 102 6.30 -9.47 -18.09
N ARG A 103 7.53 -9.94 -18.35
CA ARG A 103 7.99 -10.27 -19.71
C ARG A 103 7.36 -11.56 -20.25
N LEU A 104 6.84 -12.41 -19.36
CA LEU A 104 6.28 -13.73 -19.68
C LEU A 104 4.78 -13.80 -19.38
N LEU A 105 4.33 -13.13 -18.32
CA LEU A 105 2.97 -13.17 -17.78
C LEU A 105 2.26 -11.82 -17.95
N GLU A 106 0.96 -11.87 -18.27
CA GLU A 106 0.07 -10.73 -18.06
C GLU A 106 0.01 -10.34 -16.57
N PRO A 107 -0.32 -9.08 -16.23
CA PRO A 107 -0.37 -8.61 -14.85
C PRO A 107 -1.32 -9.42 -13.98
N ILE A 108 -0.82 -9.88 -12.84
CA ILE A 108 -1.59 -10.64 -11.85
C ILE A 108 -1.98 -9.70 -10.72
N TYR A 109 -3.27 -9.62 -10.44
CA TYR A 109 -3.82 -8.75 -9.41
C TYR A 109 -4.41 -9.56 -8.26
N LEU A 110 -4.41 -8.97 -7.06
CA LEU A 110 -5.14 -9.51 -5.92
C LEU A 110 -6.64 -9.40 -6.17
N HIS A 111 -7.37 -10.50 -6.03
CA HIS A 111 -8.82 -10.51 -6.02
C HIS A 111 -9.36 -10.14 -4.64
N GLY A 112 -8.68 -10.54 -3.56
CA GLY A 112 -9.05 -10.20 -2.19
C GLY A 112 -7.84 -9.93 -1.30
N LEU A 113 -8.04 -9.04 -0.34
CA LEU A 113 -7.12 -8.74 0.75
C LEU A 113 -7.87 -8.94 2.07
N VAL A 114 -7.45 -9.94 2.84
CA VAL A 114 -8.06 -10.35 4.09
C VAL A 114 -7.16 -9.97 5.26
N LEU A 115 -7.70 -9.27 6.26
CA LEU A 115 -6.96 -8.89 7.47
C LEU A 115 -7.47 -9.63 8.72
N GLY A 116 -6.56 -10.29 9.44
CA GLY A 116 -6.92 -10.98 10.69
C GLY A 116 -7.21 -10.04 11.87
N SER A 117 -6.68 -8.82 11.85
CA SER A 117 -6.85 -7.82 12.91
C SER A 117 -6.62 -6.40 12.39
N LEU A 118 -7.04 -5.40 13.18
CA LEU A 118 -6.92 -3.96 12.83
C LEU A 118 -7.59 -3.59 11.49
N TYR A 119 -8.63 -4.34 11.10
CA TYR A 119 -9.41 -4.06 9.91
C TYR A 119 -10.25 -2.79 10.09
N ARG A 120 -9.92 -1.74 9.34
CA ARG A 120 -10.72 -0.52 9.21
C ARG A 120 -10.98 -0.23 7.74
N PRO A 121 -12.18 -0.55 7.20
CA PRO A 121 -12.46 -0.51 5.77
C PRO A 121 -12.05 0.80 5.09
N GLN A 122 -12.39 1.93 5.72
CA GLN A 122 -12.11 3.26 5.15
C GLN A 122 -10.60 3.55 5.06
N HIS A 123 -9.82 3.19 6.08
CA HIS A 123 -8.38 3.43 6.10
C HIS A 123 -7.65 2.47 5.17
N LEU A 124 -8.06 1.20 5.16
CA LEU A 124 -7.49 0.21 4.24
C LEU A 124 -7.79 0.60 2.79
N TRP A 125 -9.04 0.94 2.47
CA TRP A 125 -9.45 1.38 1.14
C TRP A 125 -8.74 2.66 0.68
N ARG A 126 -8.55 3.62 1.59
CA ARG A 126 -7.74 4.82 1.31
C ARG A 126 -6.32 4.44 0.95
N ALA A 127 -5.70 3.60 1.78
CA ALA A 127 -4.29 3.23 1.68
C ALA A 127 -3.97 2.35 0.46
N VAL A 128 -4.87 1.47 0.02
CA VAL A 128 -4.55 0.53 -1.07
C VAL A 128 -5.24 0.85 -2.40
N CYS A 129 -6.33 1.62 -2.39
CA CYS A 129 -7.09 1.95 -3.60
C CYS A 129 -7.18 3.46 -3.85
N THR A 130 -7.72 4.23 -2.91
CA THR A 130 -8.17 5.61 -3.19
C THR A 130 -7.02 6.56 -3.52
N ARG A 131 -5.91 6.50 -2.78
CA ARG A 131 -4.80 7.43 -2.96
C ARG A 131 -4.06 7.29 -4.30
N VAL A 132 -4.26 6.17 -5.00
CA VAL A 132 -3.68 5.91 -6.34
C VAL A 132 -4.71 6.05 -7.46
N ARG A 133 -5.94 6.48 -7.18
CA ARG A 133 -6.99 6.70 -8.20
C ARG A 133 -6.65 7.77 -9.23
N GLY A 134 -5.74 8.68 -8.91
CA GLY A 134 -5.27 9.70 -9.86
C GLY A 134 -4.35 9.16 -10.96
N VAL A 135 -3.88 7.90 -10.85
CA VAL A 135 -3.08 7.26 -11.88
C VAL A 135 -3.96 6.91 -13.08
N THR A 136 -3.76 7.65 -14.17
CA THR A 136 -4.51 7.53 -15.44
C THR A 136 -3.57 7.10 -16.57
N HIS A 137 -4.12 6.78 -17.75
CA HIS A 137 -3.35 6.43 -18.95
C HIS A 137 -2.37 5.25 -18.80
N LEU A 138 -2.80 4.21 -18.07
CA LEU A 138 -2.00 2.99 -17.96
C LEU A 138 -1.91 2.25 -19.30
N PRO A 139 -0.73 1.74 -19.69
CA PRO A 139 -0.60 0.92 -20.89
C PRO A 139 -1.39 -0.38 -20.71
N GLY A 140 -2.11 -0.82 -21.74
CA GLY A 140 -2.70 -2.16 -21.72
C GLY A 140 -1.60 -3.23 -21.59
N PRO A 141 -1.78 -4.30 -20.78
CA PRO A 141 -2.99 -4.75 -20.07
C PRO A 141 -3.12 -4.26 -18.61
N TYR A 142 -2.36 -3.26 -18.18
CA TYR A 142 -2.40 -2.77 -16.80
C TYR A 142 -3.69 -1.99 -16.51
N ARG A 143 -4.18 -2.11 -15.27
CA ARG A 143 -5.36 -1.39 -14.78
C ARG A 143 -5.21 -1.05 -13.30
N LEU A 144 -6.03 -0.12 -12.84
CA LEU A 144 -6.19 0.14 -11.42
C LEU A 144 -7.10 -0.93 -10.80
N ASN A 145 -6.51 -1.84 -10.03
CA ASN A 145 -7.20 -2.91 -9.32
C ASN A 145 -7.78 -2.44 -7.98
N ALA A 146 -8.98 -2.91 -7.66
CA ALA A 146 -9.63 -2.72 -6.38
C ALA A 146 -10.01 -4.09 -5.81
N PRO A 147 -9.18 -4.70 -4.95
CA PRO A 147 -9.46 -6.01 -4.39
C PRO A 147 -10.64 -5.93 -3.40
N ARG A 148 -11.35 -7.05 -3.22
CA ARG A 148 -12.30 -7.20 -2.12
C ARG A 148 -11.55 -7.10 -0.78
N LEU A 149 -11.98 -6.19 0.08
CA LEU A 149 -11.44 -6.05 1.43
C LEU A 149 -12.31 -6.84 2.41
N ALA A 150 -11.70 -7.66 3.26
CA ALA A 150 -12.37 -8.48 4.27
C ALA A 150 -11.52 -8.61 5.54
#